data_AF-A0A529X1J0-F1
#
_entry.id   AF-A0A529X1J0-F1
#
_cell.length_a   1.000
_cell.length_b   1.000
_cell.length_c   1.000
_cell.angle_alpha   90.00
_cell.angle_beta   90.00
_cell.angle_gamma   90.00
#
_symmetry.space_group_name_H-M   'P 1'
#
loop_
_entity.id
_entity.type
_entity.pdbx_description
1 polymer ?
#
loop_
_entity_poly.entity_id
_entity_poly.type
_entity_poly.pdbx_seq_one_letter_code
_entity_poly.pdbx_strand_id
1 'polypeptide(L)'
;DSYGLLALLLDLKWRGLLPVDLLACNLDQGQPNFPKHILPDYLNANGIAHRIEYQDTYSVVTDKLPEGSTYCSLCSRLRRGHLYRIAREEGCSALVLGHHREDILETFFMNLFHGGRLAAMPPKLLNDEGDVMVLRPLAYSAEADLEKFANAMKFPIIPCDLCGSQEGLQRNAMKAMLDDIEKRMPGRKDTMIRAMTNVRPSHLLDRKLFDFAALDARLTTGQDISDDI
;
A
#
# COMPACT_ATOMS: atom_id res chain seq x y z
N ASP A 1 -2.18 3.55 -10.51
CA ASP A 1 -1.82 4.42 -9.35
C ASP A 1 -0.45 5.09 -9.43
N SER A 2 0.62 4.38 -9.76
CA SER A 2 2.00 4.93 -9.78
C SER A 2 2.15 6.17 -10.68
N TYR A 3 1.57 6.17 -11.89
CA TYR A 3 1.54 7.35 -12.75
C TYR A 3 0.78 8.52 -12.12
N GLY A 4 -0.38 8.24 -11.51
CA GLY A 4 -1.20 9.24 -10.84
C GLY A 4 -0.45 9.88 -9.66
N LEU A 5 0.20 9.05 -8.84
CA LEU A 5 1.08 9.50 -7.77
C LEU A 5 2.18 10.42 -8.31
N LEU A 6 2.91 9.98 -9.33
CA LEU A 6 4.02 10.75 -9.90
C LEU A 6 3.54 12.10 -10.42
N ALA A 7 2.42 12.13 -11.16
CA ALA A 7 1.84 13.37 -11.68
C ALA A 7 1.46 14.34 -10.55
N LEU A 8 0.83 13.86 -9.48
CA LEU A 8 0.47 14.69 -8.32
C LEU A 8 1.70 15.24 -7.59
N LEU A 9 2.75 14.41 -7.40
CA LEU A 9 3.98 14.87 -6.76
C LEU A 9 4.73 15.90 -7.60
N LEU A 10 4.77 15.72 -8.92
CA LEU A 10 5.38 16.68 -9.85
C LEU A 10 4.61 18.00 -9.88
N ASP A 11 3.27 17.97 -9.87
CA ASP A 11 2.43 19.17 -9.78
C ASP A 11 2.66 19.91 -8.45
N LEU A 12 2.70 19.20 -7.32
CA LEU A 12 3.00 19.81 -6.02
C LEU A 12 4.41 20.41 -5.96
N LYS A 13 5.41 19.74 -6.54
CA LYS A 13 6.79 20.27 -6.66
C LYS A 13 6.81 21.54 -7.52
N TRP A 14 6.14 21.52 -8.67
CA TRP A 14 6.06 22.66 -9.58
C TRP A 14 5.37 23.88 -8.94
N ARG A 15 4.33 23.67 -8.13
CA ARG A 15 3.66 24.71 -7.34
C ARG A 15 4.50 25.23 -6.15
N GLY A 16 5.66 24.63 -5.87
CA GLY A 16 6.48 24.95 -4.70
C GLY A 16 5.90 24.46 -3.36
N LEU A 17 4.87 23.62 -3.39
CA LEU A 17 4.24 23.05 -2.19
C LEU A 17 4.97 21.82 -1.66
N LEU A 18 5.88 21.26 -2.47
CA LEU A 18 6.69 20.11 -2.13
C LEU A 18 8.17 20.36 -2.50
N PRO A 19 8.95 21.00 -1.60
CA PRO A 19 10.36 21.32 -1.84
C PRO A 19 11.25 20.09 -1.65
N VAL A 20 11.16 19.13 -2.57
CA VAL A 20 11.91 17.87 -2.53
C VAL A 20 12.48 17.52 -3.90
N ASP A 21 13.47 16.64 -3.92
CA ASP A 21 13.89 15.94 -5.13
C ASP A 21 13.08 14.67 -5.33
N LEU A 22 12.76 14.39 -6.60
CA LEU A 22 11.94 13.26 -7.00
C LEU A 22 12.73 12.43 -8.00
N LEU A 23 12.91 11.16 -7.68
CA LEU A 23 13.46 10.15 -8.57
C LEU A 23 12.39 9.08 -8.78
N ALA A 24 11.88 8.95 -10.00
CA ALA A 24 10.95 7.88 -10.32
C ALA A 24 11.72 6.55 -10.39
N CYS A 25 11.23 5.51 -9.72
CA CYS A 25 11.89 4.20 -9.69
C CYS A 25 10.96 3.12 -10.23
N ASN A 26 11.48 2.27 -11.12
CA ASN A 26 10.80 1.06 -11.56
C ASN A 26 11.70 -0.16 -11.34
N LEU A 27 11.09 -1.27 -10.92
CA LEU A 27 11.76 -2.55 -10.81
C LEU A 27 11.19 -3.51 -11.86
N ASP A 28 11.96 -3.74 -12.93
CA ASP A 28 11.74 -4.84 -13.87
C ASP A 28 12.12 -6.15 -13.17
N GLN A 29 11.11 -6.97 -12.88
CA GLN A 29 11.27 -8.19 -12.10
C GLN A 29 11.62 -9.43 -12.95
N GLY A 30 11.90 -9.25 -14.24
CA GLY A 30 12.17 -10.35 -15.17
C GLY A 30 10.93 -11.11 -15.61
N GLN A 31 9.74 -10.51 -15.49
CA GLN A 31 8.51 -11.18 -15.88
C GLN A 31 8.46 -11.39 -17.41
N PRO A 32 7.99 -12.56 -17.89
CA PRO A 32 7.82 -12.81 -19.32
C PRO A 32 6.92 -11.74 -19.96
N ASN A 33 7.33 -11.22 -21.13
CA ASN A 33 6.57 -10.21 -21.89
C ASN A 33 6.43 -8.83 -21.21
N PHE A 34 7.21 -8.51 -20.18
CA PHE A 34 7.21 -7.15 -19.60
C PHE A 34 7.65 -6.12 -20.67
N PRO A 35 6.83 -5.11 -20.98
CA PRO A 35 7.15 -4.15 -22.03
C PRO A 35 8.16 -3.11 -21.53
N LYS A 36 9.45 -3.46 -21.63
CA LYS A 36 10.58 -2.69 -21.07
C LYS A 36 10.70 -1.25 -21.55
N HIS A 37 10.13 -0.91 -22.70
CA HIS A 37 10.26 0.41 -23.32
C HIS A 37 9.19 1.42 -22.85
N ILE A 38 7.98 0.95 -22.49
CA ILE A 38 6.83 1.84 -22.25
C ILE A 38 7.12 2.89 -21.17
N LEU A 39 7.63 2.45 -20.02
CA LEU A 39 7.87 3.35 -18.90
C LEU A 39 9.10 4.25 -19.10
N PRO A 40 10.28 3.75 -19.54
CA PRO A 40 11.42 4.61 -19.84
C PRO A 40 11.11 5.65 -20.92
N ASP A 41 10.41 5.27 -22.00
CA ASP A 41 10.07 6.20 -23.07
C ASP A 41 9.16 7.33 -22.57
N TYR A 42 8.15 6.99 -21.76
CA TYR A 42 7.28 7.98 -21.12
C TYR A 42 8.08 8.93 -20.21
N LEU A 43 8.94 8.40 -19.35
CA LEU A 43 9.71 9.21 -18.40
C LEU A 43 10.72 10.12 -19.12
N ASN A 44 11.40 9.61 -20.15
CA ASN A 44 12.30 10.39 -21.01
C ASN A 44 11.57 11.50 -21.75
N ALA A 45 10.44 11.19 -22.39
CA ALA A 45 9.66 12.16 -23.15
C ALA A 45 9.14 13.32 -22.28
N ASN A 46 8.95 13.08 -20.98
CA ASN A 46 8.50 14.09 -20.02
C ASN A 46 9.64 14.71 -19.19
N GLY A 47 10.91 14.38 -19.48
CA GLY A 47 12.06 14.92 -18.75
C GLY A 47 12.10 14.56 -17.26
N ILE A 48 11.53 13.42 -16.89
CA ILE A 48 11.43 12.98 -15.49
C ILE A 48 12.68 12.18 -15.12
N ALA A 49 13.39 12.63 -14.07
CA ALA A 49 14.52 11.89 -13.52
C ALA A 49 14.07 10.52 -13.00
N HIS A 50 14.76 9.46 -13.41
CA HIS A 50 14.33 8.11 -13.08
C HIS A 50 15.45 7.07 -13.04
N ARG A 51 15.18 5.96 -12.37
CA ARG A 51 15.99 4.75 -12.32
C ARG A 51 15.14 3.54 -12.70
N ILE A 52 15.60 2.80 -13.72
CA ILE A 52 15.03 1.50 -14.11
C ILE A 52 15.98 0.43 -13.63
N GLU A 53 15.56 -0.34 -12.63
CA GLU A 53 16.33 -1.43 -12.06
C GLU A 53 15.83 -2.75 -12.62
N TYR A 54 16.73 -3.60 -13.11
CA TYR A 54 16.41 -4.99 -13.44
C TYR A 54 16.85 -5.93 -12.31
N GLN A 55 15.93 -6.79 -11.86
CA GLN A 55 16.20 -7.88 -10.92
C GLN A 55 15.35 -9.09 -11.30
N ASP A 56 15.95 -10.24 -11.59
CA ASP A 56 15.19 -11.46 -11.90
C ASP A 56 14.56 -12.07 -10.65
N THR A 57 13.51 -11.40 -10.15
CA THR A 57 12.72 -11.86 -9.00
C THR A 57 11.80 -13.00 -9.43
N TYR A 58 11.39 -13.02 -10.70
CA TYR A 58 10.49 -14.03 -11.24
C TYR A 58 11.07 -15.44 -11.12
N SER A 59 12.27 -15.67 -11.67
CA SER A 59 12.92 -17.00 -11.61
C SER A 59 13.17 -17.45 -10.17
N VAL A 60 13.63 -16.54 -9.31
CA VAL A 60 13.86 -16.84 -7.87
C VAL A 60 12.58 -17.29 -7.17
N VAL A 61 11.44 -16.70 -7.52
CA VAL A 61 10.14 -17.03 -6.93
C VAL A 61 9.62 -18.37 -7.45
N THR A 62 9.74 -18.63 -8.76
CA THR A 62 9.31 -19.91 -9.36
C THR A 62 10.17 -21.08 -8.92
N ASP A 63 11.47 -20.88 -8.72
CA ASP A 63 12.39 -21.95 -8.30
C ASP A 63 12.20 -22.34 -6.83
N LYS A 64 11.83 -21.39 -5.97
CA LYS A 64 11.72 -21.60 -4.51
C LYS A 64 10.37 -22.07 -4.04
N LEU A 65 9.31 -21.86 -4.82
CA LEU A 65 7.95 -22.18 -4.41
C LEU A 65 7.42 -23.39 -5.18
N PRO A 66 6.84 -24.39 -4.47
CA PRO A 66 6.17 -25.51 -5.12
C PRO A 66 5.09 -25.04 -6.11
N GLU A 67 4.81 -25.85 -7.13
CA GLU A 67 3.66 -25.64 -8.01
C GLU A 67 2.36 -25.55 -7.19
N GLY A 68 1.56 -24.50 -7.43
CA GLY A 68 0.32 -24.23 -6.69
C GLY A 68 0.47 -23.32 -5.45
N SER A 69 1.68 -22.84 -5.16
CA SER A 69 1.94 -21.89 -4.06
C SER A 69 1.59 -20.45 -4.46
N THR A 70 1.17 -19.64 -3.48
CA THR A 70 0.98 -18.19 -3.71
C THR A 70 2.33 -17.45 -3.85
N TYR A 71 2.70 -17.13 -5.10
CA TYR A 71 3.93 -16.41 -5.46
C TYR A 71 4.02 -14.98 -4.88
N CYS A 72 2.87 -14.32 -4.67
CA CYS A 72 2.82 -12.89 -4.32
C CYS A 72 3.51 -12.54 -3.00
N SER A 73 3.50 -13.45 -2.01
CA SER A 73 4.08 -13.17 -0.69
C SER A 73 5.61 -13.03 -0.74
N LEU A 74 6.29 -13.90 -1.48
CA LEU A 74 7.74 -13.85 -1.69
C LEU A 74 8.11 -12.72 -2.64
N CYS A 75 7.39 -12.58 -3.76
CA CYS A 75 7.60 -11.50 -4.73
C CYS A 75 7.47 -10.11 -4.07
N SER A 76 6.44 -9.87 -3.26
CA SER A 76 6.25 -8.59 -2.54
C SER A 76 7.41 -8.29 -1.58
N ARG A 77 7.92 -9.31 -0.87
CA ARG A 77 9.08 -9.15 0.04
C ARG A 77 10.36 -8.81 -0.72
N LEU A 78 10.65 -9.52 -1.80
CA LEU A 78 11.84 -9.27 -2.63
C LEU A 78 11.78 -7.89 -3.29
N ARG A 79 10.63 -7.53 -3.88
CA ARG A 79 10.39 -6.20 -4.45
C ARG A 79 10.67 -5.09 -3.44
N ARG A 80 10.14 -5.22 -2.21
CA ARG A 80 10.35 -4.25 -1.15
C ARG A 80 11.82 -4.12 -0.76
N GLY A 81 12.52 -5.25 -0.62
CA GLY A 81 13.95 -5.28 -0.32
C GLY A 81 14.79 -4.57 -1.40
N HIS A 82 14.48 -4.81 -2.68
CA HIS A 82 15.14 -4.14 -3.79
C HIS A 82 14.86 -2.62 -3.80
N LEU A 83 13.62 -2.21 -3.57
CA LEU A 83 13.28 -0.78 -3.49
C LEU A 83 13.98 -0.07 -2.32
N TYR A 84 14.12 -0.72 -1.17
CA TYR A 84 14.90 -0.17 -0.04
C TYR A 84 16.38 -0.06 -0.36
N ARG A 85 16.96 -1.08 -1.02
CA ARG A 85 18.35 -1.00 -1.49
C ARG A 85 18.55 0.17 -2.46
N ILE A 86 17.70 0.30 -3.47
CA ILE A 86 17.78 1.39 -4.45
C ILE A 86 17.66 2.74 -3.76
N ALA A 87 16.71 2.90 -2.85
CA ALA A 87 16.57 4.14 -2.08
C ALA A 87 17.87 4.51 -1.34
N ARG A 88 18.57 3.53 -0.75
CA ARG A 88 19.87 3.75 -0.08
C ARG A 88 20.97 4.13 -1.06
N GLU A 89 21.08 3.42 -2.18
CA GLU A 89 22.08 3.69 -3.23
C GLU A 89 21.93 5.09 -3.83
N GLU A 90 20.69 5.55 -3.98
CA GLU A 90 20.34 6.87 -4.51
C GLU A 90 20.30 7.97 -3.43
N GLY A 91 20.61 7.64 -2.17
CA GLY A 91 20.58 8.60 -1.07
C GLY A 91 19.19 9.16 -0.75
N CYS A 92 18.12 8.44 -1.12
CA CYS A 92 16.74 8.85 -0.88
C CYS A 92 16.35 8.67 0.60
N SER A 93 15.80 9.72 1.21
CA SER A 93 15.30 9.67 2.59
C SER A 93 13.93 8.98 2.74
N ALA A 94 13.20 8.80 1.63
CA ALA A 94 11.88 8.20 1.63
C ALA A 94 11.56 7.46 0.33
N LEU A 95 10.81 6.37 0.45
CA LEU A 95 10.17 5.64 -0.64
C LEU A 95 8.67 5.97 -0.67
N VAL A 96 8.18 6.52 -1.79
CA VAL A 96 6.76 6.87 -1.96
C VAL A 96 6.08 5.85 -2.86
N LEU A 97 4.97 5.26 -2.40
CA LEU A 97 4.26 4.20 -3.09
C LEU A 97 2.80 4.60 -3.35
N GLY A 98 2.28 4.22 -4.53
CA GLY A 98 0.94 4.59 -4.99
C GLY A 98 -0.21 3.81 -4.36
N HIS A 99 -0.04 3.26 -3.15
CA HIS A 99 -1.10 2.49 -2.51
C HIS A 99 -2.27 3.38 -2.13
N HIS A 100 -3.48 2.96 -2.47
CA HIS A 100 -4.71 3.73 -2.29
C HIS A 100 -5.63 3.17 -1.21
N ARG A 101 -6.82 3.78 -1.02
CA ARG A 101 -7.76 3.40 0.05
C ARG A 101 -8.15 1.93 0.00
N GLU A 102 -8.46 1.42 -1.19
CA GLU A 102 -8.86 0.02 -1.39
C GLU A 102 -7.71 -0.94 -1.08
N ASP A 103 -6.46 -0.65 -1.45
CA ASP A 103 -5.30 -1.47 -1.04
C ASP A 103 -5.21 -1.64 0.48
N ILE A 104 -5.47 -0.55 1.22
CA ILE A 104 -5.43 -0.53 2.69
C ILE A 104 -6.58 -1.35 3.26
N LEU A 105 -7.80 -1.20 2.71
CA LEU A 105 -8.97 -1.97 3.12
C LEU A 105 -8.82 -3.46 2.81
N GLU A 106 -8.35 -3.82 1.62
CA GLU A 106 -8.04 -5.20 1.25
C GLU A 106 -7.02 -5.80 2.22
N THR A 107 -5.95 -5.06 2.52
CA THR A 107 -4.93 -5.49 3.50
C THR A 107 -5.54 -5.70 4.88
N PHE A 108 -6.40 -4.79 5.32
CA PHE A 108 -7.11 -4.89 6.59
C PHE A 108 -7.97 -6.14 6.65
N PHE A 109 -8.82 -6.39 5.64
CA PHE A 109 -9.71 -7.55 5.64
C PHE A 109 -8.97 -8.88 5.46
N MET A 110 -7.90 -8.92 4.67
CA MET A 110 -7.02 -10.10 4.62
C MET A 110 -6.45 -10.42 6.01
N ASN A 111 -5.94 -9.40 6.72
CA ASN A 111 -5.42 -9.58 8.07
C ASN A 111 -6.49 -9.93 9.09
N LEU A 112 -7.70 -9.40 8.95
CA LEU A 112 -8.83 -9.70 9.82
C LEU A 112 -9.28 -11.16 9.65
N PHE A 113 -9.57 -11.58 8.41
CA PHE A 113 -10.16 -12.89 8.14
C PHE A 113 -9.15 -14.04 8.13
N HIS A 114 -7.90 -13.79 7.74
CA HIS A 114 -6.89 -14.86 7.61
C HIS A 114 -5.74 -14.71 8.61
N GLY A 115 -5.47 -13.50 9.09
CA GLY A 115 -4.39 -13.22 10.04
C GLY A 115 -4.83 -13.09 11.49
N GLY A 116 -6.13 -13.06 11.78
CA GLY A 116 -6.68 -12.88 13.13
C GLY A 116 -6.24 -11.57 13.80
N ARG A 117 -5.95 -10.51 13.03
CA ARG A 117 -5.39 -9.26 13.55
C ARG A 117 -6.03 -8.02 12.95
N LEU A 118 -6.24 -7.00 13.77
CA LEU A 118 -6.66 -5.66 13.35
C LEU A 118 -5.43 -4.88 12.85
N ALA A 119 -4.98 -5.19 11.64
CA ALA A 119 -3.83 -4.53 11.04
C ALA A 119 -4.09 -4.19 9.56
N ALA A 120 -3.82 -2.95 9.17
CA ALA A 120 -3.88 -2.50 7.80
C ALA A 120 -2.48 -2.16 7.27
N MET A 121 -2.41 -1.52 6.10
CA MET A 121 -1.19 -0.91 5.60
C MET A 121 -1.13 0.56 6.04
N PRO A 122 -0.17 0.98 6.89
CA PRO A 122 -0.15 2.34 7.42
C PRO A 122 0.23 3.37 6.33
N PRO A 123 -0.31 4.60 6.34
CA PRO A 123 0.02 5.62 5.35
C PRO A 123 1.48 6.10 5.44
N LYS A 124 2.09 5.99 6.63
CA LYS A 124 3.49 6.30 6.91
C LYS A 124 4.09 5.18 7.74
N LEU A 125 5.27 4.70 7.36
CA LEU A 125 5.96 3.59 8.01
C LEU A 125 7.45 3.85 7.98
N LEU A 126 8.14 3.73 9.11
CA LEU A 126 9.59 3.55 9.12
C LEU A 126 9.87 2.06 8.93
N ASN A 127 10.78 1.69 8.03
CA ASN A 127 11.17 0.30 7.85
C ASN A 127 11.84 -0.27 9.12
N ASP A 128 11.95 -1.59 9.18
CA ASP A 128 12.49 -2.30 10.35
C ASP A 128 13.96 -1.92 10.64
N GLU A 129 14.75 -1.58 9.62
CA GLU A 129 16.13 -1.10 9.79
C GLU A 129 16.22 0.38 10.25
N GLY A 130 15.12 1.13 10.26
CA GLY A 130 15.07 2.48 10.80
C GLY A 130 15.62 3.59 9.90
N ASP A 131 15.94 3.31 8.63
CA ASP A 131 16.68 4.19 7.73
C ASP A 131 15.91 4.65 6.48
N VAL A 132 14.77 4.02 6.16
CA VAL A 132 13.94 4.35 5.00
C VAL A 132 12.49 4.61 5.43
N MET A 133 12.03 5.85 5.23
CA MET A 133 10.63 6.21 5.42
C MET A 133 9.79 5.75 4.23
N VAL A 134 8.70 5.02 4.45
CA VAL A 134 7.73 4.65 3.42
C VAL A 134 6.49 5.53 3.54
N LEU A 135 6.11 6.17 2.44
CA LEU A 135 4.98 7.11 2.36
C LEU A 135 3.95 6.63 1.33
N ARG A 136 2.67 6.73 1.67
CA ARG A 136 1.54 6.36 0.83
C ARG A 136 0.52 7.51 0.79
N PRO A 137 0.81 8.60 0.08
CA PRO A 137 -0.03 9.80 0.10
C PRO A 137 -1.42 9.55 -0.50
N LEU A 138 -1.59 8.50 -1.30
CA LEU A 138 -2.89 8.10 -1.88
C LEU A 138 -3.76 7.27 -0.92
N ALA A 139 -3.35 7.07 0.33
CA ALA A 139 -4.06 6.22 1.31
C ALA A 139 -5.56 6.51 1.48
N TYR A 140 -6.00 7.72 1.16
CA TYR A 140 -7.41 8.13 1.24
C TYR A 140 -8.07 8.34 -0.14
N SER A 141 -7.32 8.15 -1.22
CA SER A 141 -7.83 8.25 -2.59
C SER A 141 -8.59 6.98 -2.97
N ALA A 142 -9.75 7.15 -3.61
CA ALA A 142 -10.51 6.04 -4.19
C ALA A 142 -9.83 5.51 -5.46
N GLU A 143 -9.80 4.19 -5.62
CA GLU A 143 -9.35 3.55 -6.86
C GLU A 143 -10.10 4.09 -8.09
N ALA A 144 -11.43 4.22 -7.99
CA ALA A 144 -12.27 4.73 -9.08
C ALA A 144 -11.91 6.17 -9.49
N ASP A 145 -11.40 7.00 -8.58
CA ASP A 145 -10.98 8.36 -8.92
C ASP A 145 -9.58 8.37 -9.53
N LEU A 146 -8.69 7.49 -9.08
CA LEU A 146 -7.38 7.27 -9.71
C LEU A 146 -7.51 6.71 -11.12
N GLU A 147 -8.47 5.82 -11.36
CA GLU A 147 -8.80 5.29 -12.68
C GLU A 147 -9.30 6.39 -13.62
N LYS A 148 -10.28 7.19 -13.19
CA LYS A 148 -10.75 8.36 -13.96
C LYS A 148 -9.62 9.32 -14.27
N PHE A 149 -8.77 9.60 -13.29
CA PHE A 149 -7.61 10.48 -13.47
C PHE A 149 -6.62 9.91 -14.49
N ALA A 150 -6.30 8.62 -14.40
CA ALA A 150 -5.39 7.96 -15.32
C ALA A 150 -5.92 7.94 -16.76
N ASN A 151 -7.23 7.71 -16.93
CA ASN A 151 -7.91 7.74 -18.22
C ASN A 151 -7.90 9.16 -18.81
N ALA A 152 -8.18 10.19 -18.00
CA ALA A 152 -8.15 11.58 -18.44
C ALA A 152 -6.74 12.02 -18.87
N MET A 153 -5.72 11.58 -18.14
CA MET A 153 -4.31 11.87 -18.44
C MET A 153 -3.72 10.99 -19.55
N LYS A 154 -4.45 9.95 -19.99
CA LYS A 154 -4.02 8.99 -21.02
C LYS A 154 -2.65 8.36 -20.70
N PHE A 155 -2.44 7.99 -19.44
CA PHE A 155 -1.18 7.35 -19.04
C PHE A 155 -0.98 6.03 -19.80
N PRO A 156 0.26 5.69 -20.19
CA PRO A 156 0.57 4.42 -20.85
C PRO A 156 0.64 3.30 -19.79
N ILE A 157 -0.53 2.85 -19.34
CA ILE A 157 -0.66 1.82 -18.31
C ILE A 157 -0.14 0.50 -18.85
N ILE A 158 0.78 -0.11 -18.11
CA ILE A 158 1.26 -1.47 -18.38
C ILE A 158 0.28 -2.44 -17.71
N PRO A 159 -0.41 -3.33 -18.46
CA PRO A 159 -1.36 -4.27 -17.89
C PRO A 159 -0.65 -5.24 -16.94
N CYS A 160 -1.29 -5.56 -15.82
CA CYS A 160 -0.75 -6.42 -14.77
C CYS A 160 -1.11 -7.89 -15.00
N ASP A 161 -0.78 -8.43 -16.17
CA ASP A 161 -1.08 -9.83 -16.51
C ASP A 161 0.17 -10.72 -16.42
N LEU A 162 1.28 -10.12 -15.98
CA LEU A 162 2.64 -10.60 -16.14
C LEU A 162 3.04 -11.71 -15.16
N CYS A 163 2.30 -11.88 -14.07
CA CYS A 163 2.39 -13.06 -13.20
C CYS A 163 1.15 -13.92 -13.41
N GLY A 164 1.13 -14.71 -14.50
CA GLY A 164 0.05 -15.60 -14.92
C GLY A 164 -0.92 -15.98 -13.80
N SER A 165 -2.02 -15.23 -13.70
CA SER A 165 -3.26 -15.43 -12.96
C SER A 165 -3.36 -16.57 -11.92
N GLN A 166 -2.42 -16.64 -10.97
CA GLN A 166 -2.74 -16.99 -9.59
C GLN A 166 -2.61 -15.70 -8.77
N GLU A 167 -3.37 -14.68 -9.15
CA GLU A 167 -3.61 -13.58 -8.23
C GLU A 167 -4.16 -14.16 -6.95
N GLY A 168 -3.57 -13.74 -5.82
CA GLY A 168 -3.95 -14.22 -4.50
C GLY A 168 -5.46 -14.16 -4.34
N LEU A 169 -6.09 -15.34 -4.45
CA LEU A 169 -7.54 -15.55 -4.38
C LEU A 169 -8.18 -14.73 -3.27
N GLN A 170 -7.45 -14.57 -2.17
CA GLN A 170 -7.82 -13.74 -1.03
C GLN A 170 -7.93 -12.25 -1.36
N ARG A 171 -6.94 -11.63 -2.01
CA ARG A 171 -6.99 -10.20 -2.37
C ARG A 171 -8.13 -9.91 -3.34
N ASN A 172 -8.27 -10.75 -4.38
CA ASN A 172 -9.36 -10.59 -5.34
C ASN A 172 -10.73 -10.82 -4.70
N ALA A 173 -10.83 -11.80 -3.78
CA ALA A 173 -12.04 -11.99 -2.99
C ALA A 173 -12.34 -10.79 -2.09
N MET A 174 -11.31 -10.18 -1.46
CA MET A 174 -11.50 -8.98 -0.63
C MET A 174 -11.95 -7.79 -1.49
N LYS A 175 -11.35 -7.60 -2.67
CA LYS A 175 -11.76 -6.57 -3.62
C LYS A 175 -13.22 -6.76 -4.05
N ALA A 176 -13.58 -7.96 -4.49
CA ALA A 176 -14.95 -8.29 -4.88
C ALA A 176 -15.95 -8.07 -3.73
N MET A 177 -15.59 -8.45 -2.50
CA MET A 177 -16.40 -8.20 -1.31
C MET A 177 -16.59 -6.70 -1.04
N LEU A 178 -15.51 -5.92 -1.11
CA LEU A 178 -15.55 -4.47 -0.92
C LEU A 178 -16.39 -3.77 -1.99
N ASP A 179 -16.28 -4.20 -3.25
CA ASP A 179 -17.06 -3.67 -4.36
C ASP A 179 -18.55 -4.00 -4.22
N ASP A 180 -18.88 -5.23 -3.81
CA ASP A 180 -20.26 -5.63 -3.55
C ASP A 180 -20.87 -4.85 -2.38
N ILE A 181 -20.12 -4.63 -1.29
CA ILE A 181 -20.57 -3.81 -0.16
C ILE A 181 -20.84 -2.38 -0.62
N GLU A 182 -19.92 -1.78 -1.38
CA GLU A 182 -20.08 -0.41 -1.88
C GLU A 182 -21.26 -0.28 -2.84
N LYS A 183 -21.50 -1.29 -3.68
CA LYS A 183 -22.66 -1.34 -4.58
C LYS A 183 -23.98 -1.42 -3.82
N ARG A 184 -24.06 -2.25 -2.76
CA ARG A 184 -25.27 -2.41 -1.95
C ARG A 184 -25.48 -1.24 -0.99
N MET A 185 -24.39 -0.63 -0.53
CA MET A 185 -24.37 0.43 0.47
C MET A 185 -23.30 1.46 0.10
N PRO A 186 -23.63 2.48 -0.73
CA PRO A 186 -22.67 3.51 -1.11
C PRO A 186 -22.10 4.28 0.09
N GLY A 187 -20.81 4.62 0.02
CA GLY A 187 -20.06 5.32 1.07
C GLY A 187 -19.52 4.42 2.19
N ARG A 188 -19.56 3.10 2.03
CA ARG A 188 -19.07 2.18 3.08
C ARG A 188 -17.57 2.00 3.06
N LYS A 189 -16.92 2.05 1.90
CA LYS A 189 -15.45 2.10 1.84
C LYS A 189 -14.91 3.31 2.63
N ASP A 190 -15.54 4.47 2.52
CA ASP A 190 -15.19 5.68 3.31
C ASP A 190 -15.46 5.53 4.81
N THR A 191 -16.59 4.90 5.14
CA THR A 191 -16.91 4.60 6.55
C THR A 191 -15.86 3.66 7.16
N MET A 192 -15.45 2.62 6.42
CA MET A 192 -14.47 1.62 6.87
C MET A 192 -13.08 2.22 7.06
N ILE A 193 -12.58 3.03 6.11
CA ILE A 193 -11.26 3.67 6.26
C ILE A 193 -11.24 4.63 7.45
N ARG A 194 -12.33 5.37 7.69
CA ARG A 194 -12.50 6.24 8.85
C ARG A 194 -12.59 5.47 10.16
N ALA A 195 -13.22 4.29 10.17
CA ALA A 195 -13.30 3.46 11.38
C ALA A 195 -11.91 3.06 11.87
N MET A 196 -10.96 2.82 10.97
CA MET A 196 -9.57 2.49 11.34
C MET A 196 -8.81 3.65 12.00
N THR A 197 -9.30 4.89 11.91
CA THR A 197 -8.73 6.04 12.63
C THR A 197 -9.43 6.30 13.96
N ASN A 198 -10.42 5.50 14.33
CA ASN A 198 -11.27 5.69 15.51
C ASN A 198 -11.34 4.39 16.33
N VAL A 199 -10.23 4.07 17.00
CA VAL A 199 -10.07 2.85 17.80
C VAL A 199 -10.34 3.17 19.27
N ARG A 200 -11.16 2.36 19.93
CA ARG A 200 -11.43 2.43 21.38
C ARG A 200 -10.86 1.19 22.07
N PRO A 201 -9.68 1.28 22.70
CA PRO A 201 -9.03 0.12 23.33
C PRO A 201 -9.91 -0.62 24.34
N SER A 202 -10.69 0.11 25.15
CA SER A 202 -11.63 -0.42 26.14
C SER A 202 -12.76 -1.27 25.55
N HIS A 203 -13.08 -1.08 24.27
CA HIS A 203 -14.14 -1.81 23.55
C HIS A 203 -13.58 -2.93 22.67
N LEU A 204 -12.28 -3.21 22.77
CA LEU A 204 -11.60 -4.33 22.14
C LEU A 204 -11.14 -5.33 23.21
N LEU A 205 -10.33 -6.31 22.81
CA LEU A 205 -9.96 -7.46 23.67
C LEU A 205 -8.47 -7.47 24.07
N ASP A 206 -7.72 -6.41 23.74
CA ASP A 206 -6.28 -6.36 24.01
C ASP A 206 -5.99 -5.81 25.41
N ARG A 207 -5.66 -6.72 26.33
CA ARG A 207 -5.29 -6.39 27.73
C ARG A 207 -3.99 -5.59 27.87
N LYS A 208 -3.16 -5.53 26.82
CA LYS A 208 -1.94 -4.71 26.82
C LYS A 208 -2.24 -3.26 26.45
N LEU A 209 -3.26 -3.03 25.63
CA LEU A 209 -3.71 -1.69 25.26
C LEU A 209 -4.72 -1.11 26.27
N PHE A 210 -5.46 -1.97 26.97
CA PHE A 210 -6.38 -1.55 28.02
C PHE A 210 -6.34 -2.48 29.24
N ASP A 211 -6.09 -1.93 30.42
CA ASP A 211 -6.02 -2.70 31.67
C ASP A 211 -7.42 -2.92 32.26
N PHE A 212 -8.06 -4.01 31.86
CA PHE A 212 -9.37 -4.42 32.38
C PHE A 212 -9.34 -4.79 33.86
N ALA A 213 -8.21 -5.26 34.40
CA ALA A 213 -8.12 -5.69 35.80
C ALA A 213 -8.11 -4.50 36.76
N ALA A 214 -7.60 -3.35 36.31
CA ALA A 214 -7.63 -2.12 37.08
C ALA A 214 -9.04 -1.52 37.25
N LEU A 215 -10.04 -1.95 36.47
CA LEU A 215 -11.41 -1.42 36.59
C LEU A 215 -12.03 -1.69 37.96
N ASP A 216 -11.80 -2.86 38.55
CA ASP A 216 -12.33 -3.21 39.88
C ASP A 216 -11.76 -2.28 40.98
N ALA A 217 -10.48 -1.92 40.88
CA ALA A 217 -9.84 -0.97 41.78
C ALA A 217 -10.35 0.48 41.59
N ARG A 218 -10.75 0.84 40.36
CA ARG A 218 -11.34 2.17 40.08
C ARG A 218 -12.77 2.29 40.59
N LEU A 219 -13.56 1.21 40.50
CA LEU A 219 -14.92 1.16 41.08
C LEU A 219 -14.92 1.42 42.59
N THR A 220 -13.89 0.99 43.30
CA THR A 220 -13.76 1.18 44.76
C THR A 220 -13.22 2.55 45.16
N THR A 221 -12.52 3.25 44.28
CA THR A 221 -11.89 4.56 44.56
C THR A 221 -12.69 5.76 44.03
N GLY A 222 -13.74 5.53 43.24
CA GLY A 222 -14.63 6.60 42.75
C GLY A 222 -13.98 7.53 41.71
N GLN A 223 -12.91 7.08 41.04
CA GLN A 223 -12.29 7.84 39.95
C GLN A 223 -13.18 7.87 38.70
N ASP A 224 -13.29 9.04 38.07
CA ASP A 224 -14.12 9.27 36.89
C ASP A 224 -13.62 8.46 35.68
N ILE A 225 -14.56 7.88 34.92
CA ILE A 225 -14.30 6.85 33.89
C ILE A 225 -14.48 7.42 32.46
N SER A 226 -14.82 8.72 32.34
CA SER A 226 -15.27 9.34 31.08
C SER A 226 -14.23 9.33 29.96
N ASP A 227 -12.94 9.35 30.31
CA ASP A 227 -11.86 9.55 29.33
C ASP A 227 -11.34 8.24 28.71
N ASP A 228 -11.80 7.09 29.22
CA ASP A 228 -11.32 5.75 28.85
C ASP A 228 -12.36 4.91 28.06
N ILE A 229 -13.55 5.45 27.73
CA ILE A 229 -14.70 4.74 27.09
C ILE A 229 -15.02 5.29 25.69
#